data_AF-A0A3A8YVG9-F1
#
_entry.id   AF-A0A3A8YVG9-F1
#
_cell.length_a   1.000
_cell.length_b   1.000
_cell.length_c   1.000
_cell.angle_alpha   90.00
_cell.angle_beta   90.00
_cell.angle_gamma   90.00
#
_symmetry.space_group_name_H-M   'P 1'
#
loop_
_entity.id
_entity.type
_entity.pdbx_description
1 polymer ?
#
loop_
_entity_poly.entity_id
_entity_poly.type
_entity_poly.pdbx_seq_one_letter_code
_entity_poly.pdbx_strand_id
1 'polypeptide(L)'
;MQDLIVEMLWHNTEIDEAADRLRQALPGAREAEEAYHALAEQVRQIVGYELYDRYFSQLMRYTGHEVQAYYSLGLGLRQDIVQALGVQG
;
A
#
# COMPACT_ATOMS: atom_id res chain seq x y z
N MET A 1 -7.77 23.10 1.75
CA MET A 1 -6.58 23.12 0.87
C MET A 1 -5.67 21.93 1.17
N GLN A 2 -5.35 21.64 2.44
CA GLN A 2 -4.66 20.40 2.83
C GLN A 2 -5.41 19.14 2.37
N ASP A 3 -6.72 19.06 2.59
CA ASP A 3 -7.52 17.89 2.16
C ASP A 3 -7.47 17.64 0.65
N LEU A 4 -7.43 18.71 -0.16
CA LEU A 4 -7.31 18.59 -1.62
C LEU A 4 -5.94 18.05 -2.04
N ILE A 5 -4.87 18.46 -1.34
CA ILE A 5 -3.52 17.97 -1.59
C ILE A 5 -3.39 16.50 -1.16
N VAL A 6 -4.04 16.13 -0.05
CA VAL A 6 -4.13 14.74 0.42
C VAL A 6 -4.84 13.87 -0.61
N GLU A 7 -5.99 14.29 -1.12
CA GLU A 7 -6.72 13.55 -2.16
C GLU A 7 -5.89 13.41 -3.45
N MET A 8 -5.25 14.49 -3.90
CA MET A 8 -4.47 14.48 -5.14
C MET A 8 -3.18 13.66 -5.08
N LEU A 9 -2.58 13.52 -3.90
CA LEU A 9 -1.32 12.78 -3.72
C LEU A 9 -1.55 11.35 -3.25
N TRP A 10 -2.54 11.11 -2.40
CA TRP A 10 -2.74 9.84 -1.69
C TRP A 10 -3.94 9.03 -2.18
N HIS A 11 -4.93 9.65 -2.84
CA HIS A 11 -6.14 8.98 -3.34
C HIS A 11 -6.32 9.22 -4.85
N ASN A 12 -5.21 9.24 -5.58
CA ASN A 12 -5.21 9.56 -7.01
C ASN A 12 -5.23 8.28 -7.86
N THR A 13 -6.39 7.99 -8.44
CA THR A 13 -6.61 6.81 -9.27
C THR A 13 -5.66 6.71 -10.46
N GLU A 14 -5.26 7.82 -11.07
CA GLU A 14 -4.30 7.77 -12.20
C GLU A 14 -2.91 7.30 -11.75
N ILE A 15 -2.51 7.69 -10.53
CA ILE A 15 -1.25 7.28 -9.92
C ILE A 15 -1.32 5.81 -9.50
N ASP A 16 -2.45 5.37 -8.93
CA ASP A 16 -2.69 3.97 -8.58
C ASP A 16 -2.58 3.07 -9.82
N GLU A 17 -3.26 3.43 -10.91
CA GLU A 17 -3.18 2.69 -12.17
C GLU A 17 -1.76 2.68 -12.77
N ALA A 18 -1.04 3.81 -12.68
CA ALA A 18 0.34 3.88 -13.16
C ALA A 18 1.27 3.01 -12.31
N ALA A 19 1.10 3.01 -10.99
CA ALA A 19 1.83 2.15 -10.07
C ALA A 19 1.55 0.67 -10.33
N ASP A 20 0.29 0.30 -10.59
CA ASP A 20 -0.08 -1.06 -10.96
C ASP A 20 0.53 -1.50 -12.29
N ARG A 21 0.50 -0.64 -13.32
CA ARG A 21 1.18 -0.93 -14.60
C ARG A 21 2.68 -1.13 -14.41
N LEU A 22 3.32 -0.29 -13.59
CA LEU A 22 4.74 -0.42 -13.27
C LEU A 22 5.03 -1.74 -12.53
N ARG A 23 4.23 -2.06 -11.51
CA ARG A 23 4.32 -3.30 -10.73
C ARG A 23 4.21 -4.52 -11.65
N GLN A 24 3.24 -4.54 -12.56
CA GLN A 24 3.05 -5.62 -13.53
C GLN A 24 4.23 -5.76 -14.52
N ALA A 25 4.94 -4.67 -14.81
CA ALA A 25 6.11 -4.68 -15.67
C ALA A 25 7.39 -5.16 -14.95
N LEU A 26 7.39 -5.26 -13.61
CA LEU A 26 8.55 -5.74 -12.87
C LEU A 26 8.75 -7.25 -13.09
N PRO A 27 9.99 -7.70 -13.34
CA PRO A 27 10.28 -9.11 -13.55
C PRO A 27 9.95 -9.90 -12.28
N GLY A 28 9.14 -10.95 -12.42
CA GLY A 28 8.74 -11.82 -11.31
C GLY A 28 7.56 -11.32 -10.47
N ALA A 29 6.99 -10.15 -10.77
CA ALA A 29 5.90 -9.59 -9.98
C ALA A 29 4.65 -10.47 -9.97
N ARG A 30 4.28 -11.01 -11.13
CA ARG A 30 3.11 -11.89 -11.27
C ARG A 30 3.32 -13.20 -10.51
N GLU A 31 4.50 -13.81 -10.63
CA GLU A 31 4.84 -15.05 -9.93
C GLU A 31 4.83 -14.85 -8.40
N ALA A 32 5.34 -13.70 -7.93
CA ALA A 32 5.32 -13.34 -6.52
C ALA A 32 3.89 -13.11 -5.99
N GLU A 33 3.03 -12.45 -6.77
CA GLU A 33 1.62 -12.22 -6.43
C GLU A 33 0.83 -13.53 -6.35
N GLU A 34 1.00 -14.43 -7.32
CA GLU A 34 0.38 -15.76 -7.31
C GLU A 34 0.84 -16.59 -6.10
N ALA A 35 2.14 -16.62 -5.82
CA ALA A 35 2.69 -17.33 -4.67
C ALA A 35 2.17 -16.76 -3.33
N TYR A 36 2.07 -15.43 -3.23
CA TYR A 36 1.50 -14.75 -2.09
C TYR A 36 0.04 -15.15 -1.86
N HIS A 37 -0.82 -15.07 -2.88
CA HIS A 37 -2.23 -15.42 -2.74
C HIS A 37 -2.43 -16.90 -2.37
N ALA A 38 -1.65 -17.80 -2.97
CA ALA A 38 -1.71 -19.22 -2.65
C ALA A 38 -1.33 -19.51 -1.19
N LEU A 39 -0.31 -18.84 -0.65
CA LEU A 39 0.10 -19.02 0.75
C LEU A 39 -0.87 -18.34 1.72
N ALA A 40 -1.33 -17.14 1.38
CA ALA A 40 -2.32 -16.38 2.14
C ALA A 40 -3.60 -17.19 2.38
N GLU A 41 -4.10 -17.88 1.34
CA GLU A 41 -5.28 -18.74 1.47
C GLU A 41 -5.02 -19.95 2.38
N GLN A 42 -3.85 -20.58 2.30
CA GLN A 42 -3.48 -21.67 3.21
C GLN A 42 -3.42 -21.20 4.66
N VAL A 43 -2.84 -20.02 4.91
CA VAL A 43 -2.79 -19.43 6.26
C VAL A 43 -4.21 -19.16 6.75
N ARG A 44 -5.08 -18.57 5.92
CA ARG A 44 -6.48 -18.31 6.26
C ARG A 44 -7.23 -19.58 6.68
N GLN A 45 -6.99 -20.69 5.99
CA GLN A 45 -7.59 -21.99 6.32
C GLN A 45 -7.12 -22.55 7.66
N ILE A 46 -5.85 -22.31 8.04
CA ILE A 46 -5.27 -22.78 9.31
C ILE A 46 -5.75 -21.93 10.49
N VAL A 47 -5.68 -20.60 10.36
CA VAL A 47 -5.92 -19.67 11.48
C VAL A 47 -7.39 -19.24 11.60
N GLY A 48 -8.20 -19.54 10.58
CA GLY A 48 -9.59 -19.11 10.48
C GLY A 48 -9.75 -17.68 9.96
N TYR A 49 -10.94 -17.39 9.45
CA TYR A 49 -11.25 -16.12 8.80
C TYR A 49 -11.04 -14.91 9.71
N GLU A 50 -11.53 -14.95 10.96
CA GLU A 50 -11.53 -13.78 11.85
C GLU A 50 -10.12 -13.31 12.22
N LEU A 51 -9.22 -14.23 12.57
CA LEU A 51 -7.84 -13.88 12.90
C LEU A 51 -7.07 -13.44 11.65
N TYR A 52 -7.28 -14.13 10.51
CA TYR A 52 -6.66 -13.78 9.25
C TYR A 52 -7.06 -12.37 8.79
N ASP A 53 -8.35 -12.04 8.82
CA ASP A 53 -8.89 -10.74 8.39
C ASP A 53 -8.34 -9.59 9.25
N ARG A 54 -8.30 -9.78 10.57
CA ARG A 54 -7.69 -8.81 11.49
C ARG A 54 -6.20 -8.63 11.24
N TYR A 55 -5.45 -9.73 11.07
CA TYR A 55 -4.03 -9.69 10.76
C TYR A 55 -3.77 -8.96 9.44
N PHE A 56 -4.48 -9.34 8.38
CA PHE A 56 -4.33 -8.78 7.05
C PHE A 56 -4.67 -7.28 7.04
N SER A 57 -5.75 -6.88 7.71
CA SER A 57 -6.13 -5.48 7.84
C SER A 57 -5.05 -4.65 8.54
N GLN A 58 -4.42 -5.17 9.59
CA GLN A 58 -3.30 -4.49 10.26
C GLN A 58 -2.05 -4.45 9.38
N LEU A 59 -1.77 -5.55 8.65
CA LEU A 59 -0.65 -5.61 7.71
C LEU A 59 -0.81 -4.57 6.60
N MET A 60 -1.99 -4.46 5.98
CA MET A 60 -2.26 -3.48 4.93
C MET A 60 -2.14 -2.04 5.42
N ARG A 61 -2.56 -1.74 6.65
CA ARG A 61 -2.36 -0.41 7.24
C ARG A 61 -0.88 -0.12 7.45
N TYR A 62 -0.15 -1.07 8.04
CA TYR A 62 1.28 -0.92 8.29
C TYR A 62 2.07 -0.72 6.99
N THR A 63 1.86 -1.57 5.97
CA THR A 63 2.56 -1.45 4.69
C THR A 63 2.11 -0.25 3.88
N GLY A 64 0.87 0.23 4.08
CA GLY A 64 0.39 1.51 3.55
C GLY A 64 1.30 2.67 3.94
N HIS A 65 1.75 2.73 5.20
CA HIS A 65 2.72 3.74 5.66
C HIS A 65 4.07 3.61 4.97
N GLU A 66 4.55 2.39 4.75
CA GLU A 66 5.82 2.16 4.06
C GLU A 66 5.74 2.65 2.61
N VAL A 67 4.66 2.33 1.90
CA VAL A 67 4.42 2.80 0.53
C VAL A 67 4.35 4.32 0.48
N GLN A 68 3.61 4.95 1.39
CA GLN A 68 3.51 6.41 1.49
C GLN A 68 4.86 7.07 1.79
N ALA A 69 5.71 6.44 2.60
CA ALA A 69 7.06 6.93 2.88
C ALA A 69 7.94 6.90 1.61
N TYR A 70 7.97 5.78 0.89
CA TYR A 70 8.74 5.68 -0.36
C TYR A 70 8.21 6.63 -1.44
N TYR A 71 6.89 6.76 -1.56
CA TYR A 71 6.27 7.70 -2.49
C TYR A 71 6.60 9.16 -2.14
N SER A 72 6.52 9.52 -0.85
CA SER A 72 6.91 10.86 -0.37
C SER A 72 8.35 11.21 -0.72
N LEU A 73 9.26 10.25 -0.54
CA LEU A 73 10.68 10.40 -0.90
C LEU A 73 10.84 10.54 -2.42
N GLY A 74 10.12 9.75 -3.21
CA GLY A 74 10.11 9.85 -4.67
C GLY A 74 9.64 11.22 -5.19
N LEU A 75 8.71 11.86 -4.47
CA LEU A 75 8.25 13.23 -4.74
C LEU A 75 9.19 14.32 -4.19
N GLY A 76 10.23 13.96 -3.43
CA GLY A 76 11.14 14.92 -2.80
C GLY A 76 10.50 15.69 -1.64
N LEU A 77 9.43 15.17 -1.04
CA LEU A 77 8.77 15.80 0.11
C LEU A 77 9.65 15.70 1.36
N ARG A 78 9.80 16.81 2.07
CA ARG A 78 10.47 16.82 3.37
C ARG A 78 9.54 16.29 4.46
N GLN A 79 10.14 15.74 5.52
CA GLN A 79 9.42 15.10 6.63
C GLN A 79 8.37 16.01 7.28
N ASP A 80 8.66 17.30 7.43
CA ASP A 80 7.75 18.32 7.97
C ASP A 80 6.48 18.49 7.12
N ILE A 81 6.61 18.38 5.80
CA ILE A 81 5.49 18.45 4.85
C ILE A 81 4.65 17.17 4.93
N VAL A 82 5.28 16.00 4.98
CA VAL A 82 4.59 14.72 5.10
C VAL A 82 3.78 14.65 6.41
N GLN A 83 4.35 15.10 7.52
CA GLN A 83 3.65 15.15 8.81
C GLN A 83 2.50 16.18 8.79
N ALA A 84 2.71 17.35 8.18
CA ALA A 84 1.68 18.39 8.08
C ALA A 84 0.49 18.00 7.17
N LEU A 85 0.71 17.10 6.21
CA LEU A 85 -0.36 16.55 5.36
C LEU A 85 -1.19 15.47 6.04
N GLY A 86 -0.89 15.14 7.30
CA GLY A 86 -1.70 14.19 8.07
C GLY A 86 -1.75 12.85 7.37
N VAL A 87 -0.58 12.22 7.18
CA VAL A 87 -0.49 10.78 6.91
C VAL A 87 -1.09 10.06 8.12
N GLN A 88 -2.42 9.95 8.16
CA GLN A 88 -3.13 9.27 9.22
C GLN A 88 -2.98 7.77 8.98
N GLY A 89 -2.66 7.04 10.05
CA GLY A 89 -2.60 5.59 10.04
C GLY A 89 -3.88 4.87 10.33
#